data_AF-A0A8I6RM62-F1
#
_entry.id   AF-A0A8I6RM62-F1
#
_cell.length_a   1.000
_cell.length_b   1.000
_cell.length_c   1.000
_cell.angle_alpha   90.00
_cell.angle_beta   90.00
_cell.angle_gamma   90.00
#
_symmetry.space_group_name_H-M   'P 1'
#
loop_
_entity.id
_entity.type
_entity.pdbx_description
1 polymer ?
#
loop_
_entity_poly.entity_id
_entity_poly.type
_entity_poly.pdbx_seq_one_letter_code
_entity_poly.pdbx_strand_id
1 'polypeptide(L)'
;MRNLVHYILIVLPFGSFTLGWNSTMDGASEQLLDYAKNQRIPQQAVSSSGILIDDIINSLSAGPRGPLLIEDSNFFNQMQAFNRERISSRIIFGKGGGASGYIEITQNLSRFSIAKIFSRSKIKYGVRARFSRMNADPGRPDTLRDLGSLAFKFYTEEGNWDLVAINFPVFYIRDPYKFYDLVHALRPNPATNLPSNQGLETITNEEAQTLAGTNPDYYISDLYNNIFAGNFPSWELQVHIATQRDAHSASFNIFDPTNLWPRRMFSVFNVGKIVLNKNPSNYFVDVENIAFNPANMVPGIQPTVDRILQSRLFAYNDAQMYRLGVNSNLLMANAPVLDVHNYERDGMNRYKGNQGGAVNYFINSFNGPVPSPHISILPYSAQGVIAKFKNSDQRQTFLSALFNDYNITSEEYIRIVGNLAANLNQVDPSLQMKAVQLYNSTYPRLGEMLATALVKAGLPLKYLLA
;
A
#
# COMPACT_ATOMS: atom_id res chain seq x y z
N MET A 1 23.65 -19.02 22.49
CA MET A 1 22.65 -19.20 21.41
C MET A 1 23.38 -19.02 20.09
N ARG A 2 23.32 -19.99 19.16
CA ARG A 2 23.98 -19.82 17.85
C ARG A 2 23.28 -18.67 17.11
N ASN A 3 24.03 -17.65 16.69
CA ASN A 3 23.57 -16.50 15.93
C ASN A 3 23.10 -16.95 14.54
N LEU A 4 21.91 -17.53 14.44
CA LEU A 4 21.31 -17.95 13.19
C LEU A 4 20.44 -16.81 12.66
N VAL A 5 20.91 -16.13 11.61
CA VAL A 5 20.08 -15.19 10.85
C VAL A 5 19.09 -16.01 10.02
N HIS A 6 17.82 -15.67 10.17
CA HIS A 6 16.73 -16.21 9.36
C HIS A 6 16.18 -15.09 8.47
N TYR A 7 15.96 -15.41 7.20
CA TYR A 7 15.25 -14.54 6.26
C TYR A 7 13.77 -14.87 6.32
N ILE A 8 12.95 -13.83 6.40
CA ILE A 8 11.52 -13.94 6.61
C ILE A 8 10.81 -13.32 5.42
N LEU A 9 10.07 -14.13 4.66
CA LEU A 9 9.09 -13.63 3.69
C LEU A 9 7.72 -13.66 4.36
N ILE A 10 7.12 -12.48 4.55
CA ILE A 10 5.80 -12.36 5.16
C ILE A 10 4.74 -12.58 4.09
N VAL A 11 3.82 -13.51 4.33
CA VAL A 11 2.76 -13.91 3.40
C VAL A 11 1.41 -13.77 4.10
N LEU A 12 0.47 -13.12 3.42
CA LEU A 12 -0.95 -13.17 3.77
C LEU A 12 -1.59 -14.14 2.78
N PRO A 13 -1.94 -15.38 3.20
CA PRO A 13 -2.69 -16.28 2.36
C PRO A 13 -4.04 -15.64 2.04
N PHE A 14 -4.47 -15.74 0.79
CA PHE A 14 -5.78 -15.28 0.38
C PHE A 14 -6.85 -16.08 1.14
N GLY A 15 -7.63 -15.40 1.98
CA GLY A 15 -8.90 -15.94 2.43
C GLY A 15 -9.87 -15.97 1.25
N SER A 16 -10.63 -17.05 1.12
CA SER A 16 -11.77 -17.09 0.19
C SER A 16 -12.82 -16.07 0.64
N PHE A 17 -12.93 -14.96 -0.08
CA PHE A 17 -14.05 -14.03 0.06
C PHE A 17 -15.11 -14.41 -0.97
N THR A 18 -16.26 -14.87 -0.51
CA THR A 18 -17.50 -14.82 -1.30
C THR A 18 -18.09 -13.42 -1.14
N LEU A 19 -18.09 -12.64 -2.21
CA LEU A 19 -18.82 -11.38 -2.30
C LEU A 19 -20.32 -11.71 -2.22
N GLY A 20 -20.89 -11.65 -1.03
CA GLY A 20 -22.33 -11.80 -0.80
C GLY A 20 -23.00 -10.45 -0.92
N TRP A 21 -23.77 -10.23 -1.99
CA TRP A 21 -24.67 -9.09 -2.09
C TRP A 21 -25.78 -9.28 -1.06
N ASN A 22 -25.73 -8.56 0.07
CA ASN A 22 -26.81 -8.58 1.07
C ASN A 22 -27.42 -7.17 1.14
N SER A 23 -28.60 -7.04 0.54
CA SER A 23 -29.24 -5.77 0.15
C SER A 23 -30.01 -5.05 1.26
N THR A 24 -29.69 -5.27 2.53
CA THR A 24 -30.56 -4.78 3.63
C THR A 24 -29.93 -3.75 4.56
N MET A 25 -28.62 -3.47 4.51
CA MET A 25 -27.99 -2.39 5.31
C MET A 25 -26.79 -1.77 4.58
N ASP A 26 -26.98 -0.61 3.98
CA ASP A 26 -25.91 0.20 3.40
C ASP A 26 -25.40 1.21 4.44
N GLY A 27 -24.47 0.77 5.28
CA GLY A 27 -23.90 1.60 6.34
C GLY A 27 -23.25 2.88 5.83
N ALA A 28 -22.69 2.86 4.62
CA ALA A 28 -22.11 4.04 3.99
C ALA A 28 -23.19 5.09 3.71
N SER A 29 -24.35 4.67 3.19
CA SER A 29 -25.51 5.56 3.00
C SER A 29 -26.16 6.01 4.30
N GLU A 30 -26.06 5.23 5.38
CA GLU A 30 -26.62 5.57 6.71
C GLU A 30 -25.70 6.45 7.58
N GLN A 31 -24.48 6.78 7.12
CA GLN A 31 -23.47 7.43 7.97
C GLN A 31 -23.96 8.72 8.64
N LEU A 32 -24.65 9.61 7.92
CA LEU A 32 -25.17 10.86 8.48
C LEU A 32 -26.33 10.62 9.46
N LEU A 33 -27.14 9.59 9.23
CA LEU A 33 -28.22 9.20 10.15
C LEU A 33 -27.63 8.65 11.45
N ASP A 34 -26.56 7.86 11.38
CA ASP A 34 -25.83 7.37 12.55
C ASP A 34 -25.15 8.52 13.32
N TYR A 35 -24.54 9.47 12.61
CA TYR A 35 -24.00 10.68 13.23
C TYR A 35 -25.10 11.44 13.99
N ALA A 36 -26.25 11.67 13.37
CA ALA A 36 -27.37 12.38 13.99
C ALA A 36 -27.90 11.69 15.25
N LYS A 37 -27.98 10.35 15.27
CA LYS A 37 -28.38 9.58 16.47
C LYS A 37 -27.45 9.81 17.67
N ASN A 38 -26.17 10.11 17.40
CA ASN A 38 -25.15 10.31 18.43
C ASN A 38 -25.00 11.77 18.87
N GLN A 39 -25.66 12.72 18.20
CA GLN A 39 -25.67 14.14 18.59
C GLN A 39 -26.90 14.45 19.43
N ARG A 40 -26.70 15.02 20.63
CA ARG A 40 -27.81 15.37 21.53
C ARG A 40 -28.32 16.80 21.36
N ILE A 41 -27.43 17.76 21.06
CA ILE A 41 -27.73 19.19 20.98
C ILE A 41 -26.88 19.81 19.86
N PRO A 42 -27.43 20.63 18.94
CA PRO A 42 -26.65 21.37 17.96
C PRO A 42 -25.61 22.27 18.62
N GLN A 43 -24.38 22.27 18.09
CA GLN A 43 -23.34 23.17 18.55
C GLN A 43 -23.44 24.53 17.84
N GLN A 44 -23.09 25.61 18.54
CA GLN A 44 -23.02 26.94 17.92
C GLN A 44 -21.86 26.99 16.92
N ALA A 45 -22.10 27.59 15.76
CA ALA A 45 -21.05 27.81 14.78
C ALA A 45 -20.03 28.80 15.34
N VAL A 46 -18.74 28.46 15.20
CA VAL A 46 -17.62 29.30 15.58
C VAL A 46 -16.60 29.38 14.46
N SER A 47 -15.90 30.51 14.37
CA SER A 47 -14.76 30.66 13.47
C SER A 47 -13.59 29.77 13.88
N SER A 48 -12.53 29.71 13.06
CA SER A 48 -11.29 29.00 13.39
C SER A 48 -10.61 29.49 14.67
N SER A 49 -10.90 30.72 15.10
CA SER A 49 -10.43 31.30 16.37
C SER A 49 -11.39 31.07 17.55
N GLY A 50 -12.49 30.33 17.35
CA GLY A 50 -13.49 30.05 18.39
C GLY A 50 -14.50 31.17 18.64
N ILE A 51 -14.61 32.15 17.75
CA ILE A 51 -15.56 33.28 17.88
C ILE A 51 -16.92 32.85 17.35
N LEU A 52 -18.00 33.11 18.10
CA LEU A 52 -19.37 32.83 17.67
C LEU A 52 -19.70 33.50 16.33
N ILE A 53 -20.39 32.77 15.47
CA ILE A 53 -20.89 33.25 14.18
C ILE A 53 -22.41 33.42 14.29
N ASP A 54 -22.89 34.59 13.89
CA ASP A 54 -24.31 34.97 13.90
C ASP A 54 -25.08 34.42 12.69
N ASP A 55 -24.51 34.52 11.48
CA ASP A 55 -25.09 34.02 10.22
C ASP A 55 -24.04 33.27 9.38
N ILE A 56 -24.43 32.12 8.83
CA ILE A 56 -23.58 31.23 7.99
C ILE A 56 -24.15 31.02 6.58
N ILE A 57 -25.30 31.63 6.26
CA ILE A 57 -25.97 31.47 4.97
C ILE A 57 -25.99 32.77 4.14
N ASN A 58 -25.76 33.93 4.76
CA ASN A 58 -25.69 35.23 4.09
C ASN A 58 -24.32 35.88 4.29
N SER A 59 -23.81 36.51 3.24
CA SER A 59 -22.59 37.32 3.33
C SER A 59 -22.90 38.79 3.62
N LEU A 60 -21.95 39.50 4.22
CA LEU A 60 -22.09 40.92 4.55
C LEU A 60 -22.06 41.77 3.28
N SER A 61 -23.06 42.63 3.09
CA SER A 61 -23.16 43.52 1.93
C SER A 61 -23.54 44.96 2.28
N ALA A 62 -23.16 45.92 1.43
CA ALA A 62 -23.57 47.33 1.54
C ALA A 62 -25.04 47.53 1.08
N GLY A 63 -25.98 47.06 1.90
CA GLY A 63 -27.42 47.03 1.60
C GLY A 63 -27.86 45.73 0.92
N PRO A 64 -29.18 45.46 0.80
CA PRO A 64 -29.71 44.15 0.38
C PRO A 64 -29.32 43.69 -1.04
N ARG A 65 -28.80 44.59 -1.88
CA ARG A 65 -28.31 44.32 -3.24
C ARG A 65 -26.93 44.95 -3.49
N GLY A 66 -26.24 45.31 -2.42
CA GLY A 66 -24.93 45.95 -2.49
C GLY A 66 -23.79 44.95 -2.69
N PRO A 67 -22.56 45.45 -2.90
CA PRO A 67 -21.37 44.62 -2.98
C PRO A 67 -21.06 43.91 -1.65
N LEU A 68 -20.36 42.78 -1.75
CA LEU A 68 -19.70 42.09 -0.64
C LEU A 68 -18.66 43.00 0.02
N LEU A 69 -18.59 42.95 1.35
CA LEU A 69 -17.69 43.76 2.17
C LEU A 69 -16.55 42.90 2.74
N ILE A 70 -15.31 43.43 2.72
CA ILE A 70 -14.10 42.73 3.22
C ILE A 70 -14.15 42.46 4.73
N GLU A 71 -15.00 43.22 5.41
CA GLU A 71 -15.32 43.11 6.83
C GLU A 71 -15.97 41.77 7.20
N ASP A 72 -16.48 41.00 6.22
CA ASP A 72 -16.97 39.63 6.41
C ASP A 72 -15.82 38.62 6.65
N SER A 73 -15.10 38.83 7.73
CA SER A 73 -13.92 38.01 8.07
C SER A 73 -14.25 36.52 8.18
N ASN A 74 -15.48 36.16 8.59
CA ASN A 74 -15.91 34.77 8.68
C ASN A 74 -16.04 34.13 7.29
N PHE A 75 -16.73 34.78 6.35
CA PHE A 75 -16.83 34.31 4.97
C PHE A 75 -15.44 34.12 4.35
N PHE A 76 -14.56 35.14 4.44
CA PHE A 76 -13.24 35.04 3.83
C PHE A 76 -12.37 33.97 4.50
N ASN A 77 -12.46 33.77 5.81
CA ASN A 77 -11.72 32.70 6.50
C ASN A 77 -12.19 31.31 6.05
N GLN A 78 -13.50 31.09 5.91
CA GLN A 78 -14.04 29.82 5.40
C GLN A 78 -13.60 29.57 3.95
N MET A 79 -13.70 30.58 3.08
CA MET A 79 -13.25 30.46 1.69
C MET A 79 -11.74 30.18 1.58
N GLN A 80 -10.92 30.80 2.45
CA GLN A 80 -9.49 30.54 2.51
C GLN A 80 -9.17 29.11 2.96
N ALA A 81 -9.94 28.55 3.90
CA ALA A 81 -9.80 27.17 4.33
C ALA A 81 -10.20 26.20 3.20
N PHE A 82 -11.36 26.44 2.57
CA PHE A 82 -11.86 25.67 1.43
C PHE A 82 -10.82 25.60 0.29
N ASN A 83 -10.22 26.73 -0.07
CA ASN A 83 -9.18 26.82 -1.11
C ASN A 83 -7.91 26.00 -0.80
N ARG A 84 -7.77 25.46 0.42
CA ARG A 84 -6.60 24.72 0.91
C ARG A 84 -6.92 23.31 1.40
N GLU A 85 -8.12 22.79 1.14
CA GLU A 85 -8.52 21.44 1.56
C GLU A 85 -7.72 20.32 0.86
N ARG A 86 -7.26 20.57 -0.37
CA ARG A 86 -6.54 19.56 -1.15
C ARG A 86 -5.05 19.55 -0.80
N ILE A 87 -4.55 18.35 -0.51
CA ILE A 87 -3.12 18.04 -0.48
C ILE A 87 -2.75 17.21 -1.71
N SER A 88 -1.45 17.09 -1.99
CA SER A 88 -0.98 16.19 -3.04
C SER A 88 -1.42 14.75 -2.74
N SER A 89 -1.93 14.04 -3.75
CA SER A 89 -2.24 12.62 -3.62
C SER A 89 -0.95 11.79 -3.66
N ARG A 90 -1.05 10.51 -3.31
CA ARG A 90 0.08 9.60 -3.52
C ARG A 90 0.34 9.45 -5.03
N ILE A 91 1.61 9.53 -5.45
CA ILE A 91 2.02 9.39 -6.87
C ILE A 91 1.71 8.02 -7.46
N ILE A 92 1.56 7.00 -6.61
CA ILE A 92 1.02 5.69 -6.91
C ILE A 92 0.15 5.30 -5.73
N PHE A 93 -0.81 4.39 -5.91
CA PHE A 93 -1.72 4.01 -4.82
C PHE A 93 -2.60 5.18 -4.32
N GLY A 94 -2.97 6.11 -5.21
CA GLY A 94 -3.76 7.31 -4.89
C GLY A 94 -5.18 6.99 -4.44
N LYS A 95 -5.90 6.12 -5.16
CA LYS A 95 -7.23 5.61 -4.79
C LYS A 95 -7.13 4.48 -3.76
N GLY A 96 -7.84 4.57 -2.65
CA GLY A 96 -7.91 3.47 -1.69
C GLY A 96 -8.93 3.62 -0.59
N GLY A 97 -9.25 2.51 0.08
CA GLY A 97 -10.04 2.47 1.31
C GLY A 97 -9.15 2.10 2.49
N GLY A 98 -9.59 2.40 3.71
CA GLY A 98 -8.86 2.05 4.92
C GLY A 98 -9.78 1.75 6.08
N ALA A 99 -9.28 0.97 7.02
CA ALA A 99 -9.98 0.58 8.23
C ALA A 99 -8.98 0.32 9.36
N SER A 100 -9.49 0.26 10.58
CA SER A 100 -8.72 -0.06 11.78
C SER A 100 -9.19 -1.36 12.40
N GLY A 101 -8.34 -1.94 13.24
CA GLY A 101 -8.69 -3.07 14.07
C GLY A 101 -7.48 -3.55 14.86
N TYR A 102 -7.20 -4.85 14.84
CA TYR A 102 -6.11 -5.42 15.61
C TYR A 102 -5.47 -6.62 14.91
N ILE A 103 -4.23 -6.94 15.32
CA ILE A 103 -3.63 -8.26 15.10
C ILE A 103 -3.61 -9.01 16.43
N GLU A 104 -4.08 -10.24 16.44
CA GLU A 104 -3.95 -11.18 17.54
C GLU A 104 -2.83 -12.17 17.24
N ILE A 105 -1.75 -12.13 18.01
CA ILE A 105 -0.59 -13.02 17.82
C ILE A 105 -0.94 -14.40 18.36
N THR A 106 -0.95 -15.42 17.50
CA THR A 106 -1.42 -16.77 17.88
C THR A 106 -0.26 -17.70 18.23
N GLN A 107 0.95 -17.42 17.73
CA GLN A 107 2.15 -18.22 18.01
C GLN A 107 3.28 -17.36 18.56
N ASN A 108 4.07 -17.95 19.47
CA ASN A 108 5.33 -17.36 19.91
C ASN A 108 6.40 -17.62 18.83
N LEU A 109 7.01 -16.55 18.32
CA LEU A 109 8.09 -16.63 17.31
C LEU A 109 9.42 -16.08 17.85
N SER A 110 9.61 -16.06 19.18
CA SER A 110 10.85 -15.59 19.84
C SER A 110 12.11 -16.32 19.40
N ARG A 111 11.98 -17.54 18.86
CA ARG A 111 13.11 -18.27 18.28
C ARG A 111 13.66 -17.65 16.99
N PHE A 112 12.87 -16.82 16.32
CA PHE A 112 13.24 -16.19 15.04
C PHE A 112 13.48 -14.68 15.17
N SER A 113 12.77 -14.00 16.07
CA SER A 113 12.84 -12.55 16.23
C SER A 113 12.74 -12.14 17.69
N ILE A 114 13.49 -11.12 18.08
CA ILE A 114 13.41 -10.50 19.41
C ILE A 114 12.31 -9.44 19.51
N ALA A 115 11.59 -9.15 18.42
CA ALA A 115 10.54 -8.15 18.42
C ALA A 115 9.45 -8.50 19.44
N LYS A 116 9.09 -7.55 20.30
CA LYS A 116 8.16 -7.83 21.40
C LYS A 116 6.78 -8.26 20.92
N ILE A 117 6.34 -7.76 19.77
CA ILE A 117 5.10 -8.22 19.11
C ILE A 117 5.10 -9.75 18.87
N PHE A 118 6.25 -10.41 18.74
CA PHE A 118 6.36 -11.85 18.56
C PHE A 118 6.76 -12.62 19.83
N SER A 119 6.91 -11.93 20.96
CA SER A 119 7.42 -12.51 22.21
C SER A 119 6.39 -13.30 23.02
N ARG A 120 5.10 -13.07 22.76
CA ARG A 120 3.99 -13.64 23.52
C ARG A 120 2.83 -13.95 22.57
N SER A 121 2.06 -14.99 22.88
CA SER A 121 0.81 -15.29 22.19
C SER A 121 -0.39 -14.70 22.94
N LYS A 122 -1.53 -14.59 22.24
CA LYS A 122 -2.82 -14.05 22.72
C LYS A 122 -2.77 -12.57 23.12
N ILE A 123 -1.82 -11.82 22.59
CA ILE A 123 -1.77 -10.35 22.73
C ILE A 123 -2.34 -9.71 21.47
N LYS A 124 -3.12 -8.65 21.66
CA LYS A 124 -3.68 -7.83 20.59
C LYS A 124 -2.92 -6.52 20.47
N TYR A 125 -2.55 -6.18 19.24
CA TYR A 125 -1.94 -4.89 18.90
C TYR A 125 -2.86 -4.14 17.96
N GLY A 126 -2.96 -2.82 18.14
CA GLY A 126 -3.74 -1.98 17.25
C GLY A 126 -3.19 -2.02 15.83
N VAL A 127 -4.08 -2.03 14.84
CA VAL A 127 -3.72 -2.03 13.42
C VAL A 127 -4.51 -0.98 12.67
N ARG A 128 -3.84 -0.25 11.78
CA ARG A 128 -4.49 0.47 10.68
C ARG A 128 -4.09 -0.15 9.36
N ALA A 129 -5.06 -0.30 8.46
CA ALA A 129 -4.87 -0.87 7.14
C ALA A 129 -5.31 0.10 6.05
N ARG A 130 -4.64 0.04 4.89
CA ARG A 130 -5.06 0.71 3.66
C ARG A 130 -4.91 -0.21 2.46
N PHE A 131 -5.98 -0.29 1.68
CA PHE A 131 -6.06 -1.02 0.42
C PHE A 131 -6.18 -0.02 -0.71
N SER A 132 -5.40 -0.18 -1.77
CA SER A 132 -5.37 0.80 -2.86
C SER A 132 -4.94 0.18 -4.19
N ARG A 133 -5.10 0.93 -5.27
CA ARG A 133 -4.75 0.51 -6.64
C ARG A 133 -3.54 1.30 -7.15
N MET A 134 -2.51 0.62 -7.65
CA MET A 134 -1.20 1.21 -7.94
C MET A 134 -1.26 2.40 -8.90
N ASN A 135 -1.97 2.26 -10.01
CA ASN A 135 -2.07 3.23 -11.09
C ASN A 135 -3.35 4.08 -11.02
N ALA A 136 -3.99 4.16 -9.85
CA ALA A 136 -5.22 4.90 -9.68
C ALA A 136 -4.99 6.21 -8.94
N ASP A 137 -5.32 7.31 -9.63
CA ASP A 137 -5.62 8.58 -8.97
C ASP A 137 -6.96 8.50 -8.24
N PRO A 138 -7.24 9.40 -7.28
CA PRO A 138 -8.46 9.33 -6.46
C PRO A 138 -9.79 9.25 -7.24
N GLY A 139 -9.83 9.72 -8.49
CA GLY A 139 -11.01 9.64 -9.36
C GLY A 139 -11.14 8.36 -10.19
N ARG A 140 -10.11 7.49 -10.23
CA ARG A 140 -10.15 6.28 -11.05
C ARG A 140 -11.00 5.18 -10.37
N PRO A 141 -11.84 4.43 -11.11
CA PRO A 141 -12.59 3.33 -10.54
C PRO A 141 -11.69 2.25 -9.95
N ASP A 142 -12.04 1.75 -8.77
CA ASP A 142 -11.21 0.80 -8.03
C ASP A 142 -11.22 -0.63 -8.60
N THR A 143 -12.28 -1.01 -9.33
CA THR A 143 -12.47 -2.32 -9.96
C THR A 143 -11.63 -2.56 -11.22
N LEU A 144 -10.98 -1.54 -11.77
CA LEU A 144 -10.13 -1.69 -12.94
C LEU A 144 -8.93 -2.61 -12.66
N ARG A 145 -8.48 -3.36 -13.68
CA ARG A 145 -7.32 -4.26 -13.56
C ARG A 145 -6.08 -3.44 -13.21
N ASP A 146 -5.50 -3.75 -12.07
CA ASP A 146 -4.37 -3.06 -11.49
C ASP A 146 -3.78 -3.88 -10.33
N LEU A 147 -2.55 -3.56 -9.92
CA LEU A 147 -1.94 -4.10 -8.72
C LEU A 147 -2.62 -3.50 -7.48
N GLY A 148 -3.01 -4.35 -6.54
CA GLY A 148 -3.56 -3.94 -5.25
C GLY A 148 -2.49 -3.81 -4.19
N SER A 149 -2.58 -2.81 -3.30
CA SER A 149 -1.77 -2.76 -2.09
C SER A 149 -2.47 -3.45 -0.92
N LEU A 150 -1.67 -3.99 0.00
CA LEU A 150 -2.09 -4.32 1.36
C LEU A 150 -1.07 -3.70 2.32
N ALA A 151 -1.39 -2.53 2.86
CA ALA A 151 -0.51 -1.85 3.81
C ALA A 151 -1.10 -1.92 5.22
N PHE A 152 -0.30 -2.38 6.18
CA PHE A 152 -0.66 -2.46 7.59
C PHE A 152 0.35 -1.69 8.45
N LYS A 153 -0.14 -0.94 9.41
CA LYS A 153 0.64 -0.27 10.46
C LYS A 153 0.26 -0.91 11.79
N PHE A 154 1.21 -1.55 12.45
CA PHE A 154 1.07 -2.16 13.76
C PHE A 154 1.57 -1.18 14.82
N TYR A 155 0.73 -0.85 15.79
CA TYR A 155 1.11 0.00 16.91
C TYR A 155 1.61 -0.89 18.05
N THR A 156 2.93 -0.90 18.25
CA THR A 156 3.59 -1.74 19.26
C THR A 156 4.19 -0.87 20.35
N GLU A 157 4.54 -1.50 21.47
CA GLU A 157 5.29 -0.88 22.56
C GLU A 157 6.73 -0.51 22.18
N GLU A 158 7.24 -0.99 21.05
CA GLU A 158 8.57 -0.67 20.52
C GLU A 158 8.53 0.33 19.35
N GLY A 159 7.36 0.93 19.12
CA GLY A 159 7.11 1.83 18.00
C GLY A 159 6.18 1.25 16.95
N ASN A 160 6.02 2.00 15.87
CA ASN A 160 5.20 1.55 14.75
C ASN A 160 6.01 0.58 13.88
N TRP A 161 5.41 -0.55 13.53
CA TRP A 161 5.92 -1.43 12.49
C TRP A 161 5.00 -1.36 11.28
N ASP A 162 5.55 -1.03 10.11
CA ASP A 162 4.78 -0.93 8.87
C ASP A 162 5.10 -2.09 7.92
N LEU A 163 4.09 -2.91 7.65
CA LEU A 163 4.13 -3.93 6.61
C LEU A 163 3.43 -3.39 5.35
N VAL A 164 4.24 -2.92 4.39
CA VAL A 164 3.73 -2.32 3.15
C VAL A 164 3.83 -3.34 2.02
N ALA A 165 2.79 -4.14 1.86
CA ALA A 165 2.73 -5.22 0.91
C ALA A 165 1.81 -4.88 -0.29
N ILE A 166 1.77 -5.82 -1.22
CA ILE A 166 0.90 -5.83 -2.39
C ILE A 166 0.12 -7.15 -2.41
N ASN A 167 -0.96 -7.22 -3.17
CA ASN A 167 -1.80 -8.42 -3.32
C ASN A 167 -1.17 -9.46 -4.26
N PHE A 168 0.15 -9.42 -4.43
CA PHE A 168 0.88 -10.31 -5.31
C PHE A 168 2.23 -10.67 -4.66
N PRO A 169 2.66 -11.93 -4.70
CA PRO A 169 3.84 -12.36 -3.94
C PRO A 169 5.18 -11.95 -4.57
N VAL A 170 5.16 -11.34 -5.76
CA VAL A 170 6.33 -10.85 -6.51
C VAL A 170 6.05 -9.45 -7.06
N PHE A 171 7.07 -8.79 -7.60
CA PHE A 171 6.97 -7.48 -8.25
C PHE A 171 7.44 -7.52 -9.71
N TYR A 172 7.12 -6.49 -10.49
CA TYR A 172 7.42 -6.42 -11.93
C TYR A 172 8.92 -6.32 -12.24
N ILE A 173 9.69 -5.73 -11.33
CA ILE A 173 11.09 -5.38 -11.51
C ILE A 173 11.89 -5.76 -10.27
N ARG A 174 13.19 -5.96 -10.48
CA ARG A 174 14.17 -6.34 -9.45
C ARG A 174 15.23 -5.28 -9.16
N ASP A 175 15.24 -4.20 -9.95
CA ASP A 175 16.17 -3.10 -9.80
C ASP A 175 15.40 -1.78 -9.75
N PRO A 176 15.58 -0.96 -8.70
CA PRO A 176 14.79 0.24 -8.49
C PRO A 176 15.04 1.32 -9.55
N TYR A 177 16.14 1.24 -10.30
CA TYR A 177 16.39 2.15 -11.43
C TYR A 177 15.31 2.03 -12.52
N LYS A 178 14.53 0.95 -12.53
CA LYS A 178 13.39 0.78 -13.46
C LYS A 178 12.05 1.22 -12.88
N PHE A 179 12.01 1.64 -11.62
CA PHE A 179 10.75 1.95 -10.96
C PHE A 179 10.08 3.19 -11.55
N TYR A 180 10.84 4.28 -11.77
CA TYR A 180 10.27 5.49 -12.36
C TYR A 180 9.85 5.28 -13.82
N ASP A 181 10.64 4.52 -14.61
CA ASP A 181 10.27 4.11 -15.98
C ASP A 181 8.94 3.34 -15.97
N LEU A 182 8.80 2.36 -15.07
CA LEU A 182 7.59 1.56 -14.90
C LEU A 182 6.39 2.43 -14.52
N VAL A 183 6.54 3.31 -13.53
CA VAL A 183 5.46 4.19 -13.09
C VAL A 183 5.04 5.12 -14.22
N HIS A 184 5.98 5.74 -14.94
CA HIS A 184 5.66 6.59 -16.10
C HIS A 184 4.97 5.83 -17.23
N ALA A 185 5.36 4.57 -17.48
CA ALA A 185 4.71 3.74 -18.51
C ALA A 185 3.25 3.39 -18.16
N LEU A 186 2.91 3.36 -16.88
CA LEU A 186 1.54 3.15 -16.40
C LEU A 186 0.73 4.46 -16.40
N ARG A 187 1.40 5.62 -16.38
CA ARG A 187 0.76 6.93 -16.32
C ARG A 187 0.32 7.43 -17.70
N PRO A 188 -0.60 8.41 -17.73
CA PRO A 188 -1.01 9.02 -18.97
C PRO A 188 0.17 9.56 -19.79
N ASN A 189 0.06 9.49 -21.10
CA ASN A 189 1.01 10.08 -22.02
C ASN A 189 1.16 11.59 -21.72
N PRO A 190 2.39 12.14 -21.70
CA PRO A 190 2.63 13.52 -21.27
C PRO A 190 2.03 14.59 -22.20
N ALA A 191 1.79 14.29 -23.48
CA ALA A 191 1.21 15.25 -24.42
C ALA A 191 -0.33 15.22 -24.41
N THR A 192 -0.92 14.03 -24.30
CA THR A 192 -2.38 13.86 -24.42
C THR A 192 -3.09 13.79 -23.08
N ASN A 193 -2.36 13.52 -22.00
CA ASN A 193 -2.90 13.14 -20.69
C ASN A 193 -3.93 11.99 -20.77
N LEU A 194 -3.86 11.18 -21.84
CA LEU A 194 -4.63 9.96 -21.97
C LEU A 194 -3.80 8.79 -21.46
N PRO A 195 -4.41 7.78 -20.80
CA PRO A 195 -3.74 6.52 -20.62
C PRO A 195 -3.20 6.05 -21.98
N SER A 196 -2.08 5.34 -21.96
CA SER A 196 -1.51 4.81 -23.19
C SER A 196 -2.60 4.05 -23.97
N ASN A 197 -2.66 4.20 -25.30
CA ASN A 197 -3.64 3.52 -26.18
C ASN A 197 -3.59 1.98 -26.07
N GLN A 198 -2.62 1.47 -25.30
CA GLN A 198 -2.43 0.08 -24.92
C GLN A 198 -3.34 -0.36 -23.75
N GLY A 199 -4.38 0.46 -23.44
CA GLY A 199 -5.59 0.14 -22.67
C GLY A 199 -5.46 -0.93 -21.59
N LEU A 200 -5.56 -0.54 -20.31
CA LEU A 200 -5.80 -1.51 -19.22
C LEU A 200 -7.27 -1.95 -19.25
N GLU A 201 -7.61 -2.88 -20.14
CA GLU A 201 -8.91 -3.55 -20.16
C GLU A 201 -8.90 -4.86 -19.34
N THR A 202 -10.05 -5.13 -18.73
CA THR A 202 -10.31 -5.78 -17.43
C THR A 202 -10.23 -7.33 -17.39
N ILE A 203 -10.75 -7.94 -16.32
CA ILE A 203 -10.98 -9.37 -16.07
C ILE A 203 -12.46 -9.49 -15.63
N THR A 204 -13.14 -10.61 -15.82
CA THR A 204 -13.93 -10.88 -17.03
C THR A 204 -14.68 -9.61 -17.47
N ASN A 205 -14.44 -9.15 -18.71
CA ASN A 205 -14.59 -7.76 -19.12
C ASN A 205 -15.89 -7.02 -18.74
N GLU A 206 -17.01 -7.71 -18.58
CA GLU A 206 -18.29 -7.03 -18.38
C GLU A 206 -18.49 -6.57 -16.94
N GLU A 207 -18.40 -7.45 -15.93
CA GLU A 207 -18.72 -7.10 -14.54
C GLU A 207 -17.84 -6.00 -13.96
N ALA A 208 -16.53 -6.06 -14.20
CA ALA A 208 -15.60 -5.03 -13.71
C ALA A 208 -15.85 -3.68 -14.39
N GLN A 209 -16.21 -3.67 -15.67
CA GLN A 209 -16.57 -2.46 -16.43
C GLN A 209 -17.92 -1.92 -15.98
N THR A 210 -18.91 -2.78 -15.77
CA THR A 210 -20.21 -2.42 -15.21
C THR A 210 -20.00 -1.78 -13.84
N LEU A 211 -19.28 -2.42 -12.93
CA LEU A 211 -19.00 -1.87 -11.61
C LEU A 211 -18.21 -0.55 -11.69
N ALA A 212 -17.22 -0.46 -12.58
CA ALA A 212 -16.49 0.80 -12.78
C ALA A 212 -17.41 1.94 -13.22
N GLY A 213 -18.46 1.64 -13.99
CA GLY A 213 -19.48 2.60 -14.42
C GLY A 213 -20.57 2.87 -13.39
N THR A 214 -21.00 1.87 -12.62
CA THR A 214 -22.12 1.98 -11.67
C THR A 214 -21.70 2.39 -10.26
N ASN A 215 -20.52 1.94 -9.81
CA ASN A 215 -19.94 2.26 -8.51
C ASN A 215 -18.40 2.29 -8.59
N PRO A 216 -17.80 3.45 -8.95
CA PRO A 216 -16.34 3.58 -9.05
C PRO A 216 -15.60 3.50 -7.70
N ASP A 217 -16.34 3.45 -6.59
CA ASP A 217 -15.87 3.33 -5.20
C ASP A 217 -16.29 1.98 -4.58
N TYR A 218 -16.44 0.93 -5.40
CA TYR A 218 -17.00 -0.35 -5.00
C TYR A 218 -16.23 -1.00 -3.84
N TYR A 219 -14.91 -1.12 -3.89
CA TYR A 219 -14.12 -1.72 -2.81
C TYR A 219 -14.10 -0.85 -1.55
N ILE A 220 -14.21 0.47 -1.68
CA ILE A 220 -14.29 1.38 -0.53
C ILE A 220 -15.63 1.18 0.19
N SER A 221 -16.73 1.19 -0.57
CA SER A 221 -18.08 0.97 -0.03
C SER A 221 -18.29 -0.44 0.50
N ASP A 222 -17.78 -1.47 -0.18
CA ASP A 222 -17.81 -2.86 0.27
C ASP A 222 -17.11 -3.04 1.62
N LEU A 223 -15.89 -2.54 1.77
CA LEU A 223 -15.16 -2.60 3.05
C LEU A 223 -15.93 -1.88 4.17
N TYR A 224 -16.44 -0.68 3.88
CA TYR A 224 -17.17 0.11 4.87
C TYR A 224 -18.43 -0.63 5.34
N ASN A 225 -19.22 -1.13 4.39
CA ASN A 225 -20.50 -1.79 4.66
C ASN A 225 -20.33 -3.12 5.39
N ASN A 226 -19.31 -3.92 5.03
CA ASN A 226 -19.00 -5.14 5.76
C ASN A 226 -18.65 -4.86 7.23
N ILE A 227 -17.80 -3.87 7.49
CA ILE A 227 -17.45 -3.50 8.87
C ILE A 227 -18.66 -2.94 9.62
N PHE A 228 -19.47 -2.09 8.99
CA PHE A 228 -20.68 -1.55 9.60
C PHE A 228 -21.69 -2.64 9.99
N ALA A 229 -21.87 -3.65 9.13
CA ALA A 229 -22.75 -4.79 9.38
C ALA A 229 -22.18 -5.82 10.39
N GLY A 230 -20.97 -5.62 10.93
CA GLY A 230 -20.31 -6.57 11.82
C GLY A 230 -19.61 -7.73 11.11
N ASN A 231 -19.58 -7.74 9.77
CA ASN A 231 -18.90 -8.72 8.94
C ASN A 231 -17.41 -8.36 8.81
N PHE A 232 -16.66 -8.51 9.90
CA PHE A 232 -15.27 -8.06 9.97
C PHE A 232 -14.33 -8.88 9.08
N PRO A 233 -13.67 -8.28 8.08
CA PRO A 233 -12.69 -8.99 7.27
C PRO A 233 -11.45 -9.34 8.12
N SER A 234 -10.86 -10.51 7.84
CA SER A 234 -9.70 -10.99 8.57
C SER A 234 -8.71 -11.78 7.71
N TRP A 235 -7.44 -11.76 8.10
CA TRP A 235 -6.35 -12.46 7.43
C TRP A 235 -5.46 -13.18 8.43
N GLU A 236 -5.00 -14.38 8.08
CA GLU A 236 -3.94 -15.06 8.82
C GLU A 236 -2.58 -14.52 8.37
N LEU A 237 -1.82 -13.91 9.25
CA LEU A 237 -0.45 -13.50 8.96
C LEU A 237 0.46 -14.74 9.07
N GLN A 238 1.14 -15.06 7.98
CA GLN A 238 2.12 -16.15 7.92
C GLN A 238 3.50 -15.63 7.56
N VAL A 239 4.52 -16.41 7.90
CA VAL A 239 5.90 -16.17 7.52
C VAL A 239 6.53 -17.41 6.95
N HIS A 240 7.23 -17.26 5.82
CA HIS A 240 8.15 -18.25 5.30
C HIS A 240 9.53 -17.96 5.87
N ILE A 241 10.19 -18.99 6.37
CA ILE A 241 11.50 -18.91 7.00
C ILE A 241 12.53 -19.62 6.13
N ALA A 242 13.59 -18.90 5.77
CA ALA A 242 14.79 -19.42 5.14
C ALA A 242 16.00 -19.17 6.04
N THR A 243 16.83 -20.18 6.24
CA THR A 243 18.12 -20.03 6.90
C THR A 243 19.16 -19.47 5.92
N GLN A 244 20.32 -19.03 6.43
CA GLN A 244 21.46 -18.69 5.58
C GLN A 244 21.86 -19.86 4.66
N ARG A 245 21.79 -21.10 5.15
CA ARG A 245 22.08 -22.28 4.34
C ARG A 245 21.10 -22.40 3.17
N ASP A 246 19.81 -22.20 3.43
CA ASP A 246 18.78 -22.26 2.39
C ASP A 246 19.05 -21.19 1.32
N ALA A 247 19.39 -19.97 1.74
CA ALA A 247 19.76 -18.87 0.85
C ALA A 247 20.98 -19.18 -0.03
N HIS A 248 22.02 -19.81 0.53
CA HIS A 248 23.22 -20.20 -0.21
C HIS A 248 23.00 -21.40 -1.14
N SER A 249 22.07 -22.29 -0.79
CA SER A 249 21.78 -23.50 -1.56
C SER A 249 20.75 -23.30 -2.67
N ALA A 250 20.01 -22.20 -2.64
CA ALA A 250 18.97 -21.90 -3.63
C ALA A 250 19.57 -21.78 -5.03
N SER A 251 18.87 -22.35 -6.02
CA SER A 251 19.24 -22.25 -7.43
C SER A 251 18.90 -20.88 -8.06
N PHE A 252 18.35 -19.96 -7.27
CA PHE A 252 17.91 -18.63 -7.65
C PHE A 252 18.22 -17.64 -6.52
N ASN A 253 18.23 -16.34 -6.84
CA ASN A 253 18.38 -15.31 -5.82
C ASN A 253 17.09 -15.18 -5.01
N ILE A 254 17.12 -15.60 -3.75
CA ILE A 254 15.96 -15.51 -2.83
C ILE A 254 15.58 -14.07 -2.45
N PHE A 255 16.46 -13.09 -2.71
CA PHE A 255 16.22 -11.67 -2.48
C PHE A 255 15.77 -10.92 -3.74
N ASP A 256 15.62 -11.61 -4.87
CA ASP A 256 15.07 -11.01 -6.08
C ASP A 256 13.53 -11.00 -5.96
N PRO A 257 12.88 -9.82 -5.92
CA PRO A 257 11.44 -9.72 -5.74
C PRO A 257 10.64 -10.17 -6.95
N THR A 258 11.28 -10.56 -8.05
CA THR A 258 10.63 -11.18 -9.21
C THR A 258 10.56 -12.71 -9.10
N ASN A 259 11.19 -13.30 -8.08
CA ASN A 259 11.20 -14.74 -7.83
C ASN A 259 10.22 -15.12 -6.73
N LEU A 260 9.51 -16.23 -6.94
CA LEU A 260 8.60 -16.80 -5.97
C LEU A 260 9.32 -17.89 -5.16
N TRP A 261 9.22 -17.82 -3.83
CA TRP A 261 9.72 -18.88 -2.96
C TRP A 261 8.82 -20.11 -3.05
N PRO A 262 9.30 -21.27 -3.55
CA PRO A 262 8.47 -22.46 -3.65
C PRO A 262 8.07 -22.95 -2.26
N ARG A 263 6.78 -23.23 -2.03
CA ARG A 263 6.25 -23.64 -0.71
C ARG A 263 6.94 -24.88 -0.14
N ARG A 264 7.41 -25.79 -1.00
CA ARG A 264 8.13 -27.01 -0.62
C ARG A 264 9.55 -26.77 -0.08
N MET A 265 10.12 -25.60 -0.36
CA MET A 265 11.53 -25.31 -0.05
C MET A 265 11.70 -24.63 1.31
N PHE A 266 10.69 -23.91 1.78
CA PHE A 266 10.78 -23.08 2.98
C PHE A 266 9.71 -23.41 3.99
N SER A 267 10.05 -23.33 5.28
CA SER A 267 9.10 -23.61 6.36
C SER A 267 8.13 -22.43 6.53
N VAL A 268 6.85 -22.71 6.66
CA VAL A 268 5.80 -21.70 6.90
C VAL A 268 5.35 -21.76 8.36
N PHE A 269 5.26 -20.60 9.01
CA PHE A 269 4.75 -20.45 10.37
C PHE A 269 3.61 -19.45 10.41
N ASN A 270 2.59 -19.73 11.22
CA ASN A 270 1.53 -18.77 11.50
C ASN A 270 2.05 -17.78 12.54
N VAL A 271 1.77 -16.50 12.34
CA VAL A 271 2.09 -15.42 13.27
C VAL A 271 0.87 -15.09 14.12
N GLY A 272 -0.26 -14.83 13.45
CA GLY A 272 -1.45 -14.29 14.09
C GLY A 272 -2.56 -13.97 13.11
N LYS A 273 -3.67 -13.46 13.63
CA LYS A 273 -4.85 -13.09 12.84
C LYS A 273 -5.07 -11.58 12.88
N ILE A 274 -5.08 -10.94 11.72
CA ILE A 274 -5.46 -9.54 11.55
C ILE A 274 -6.97 -9.48 11.38
N VAL A 275 -7.66 -8.60 12.12
CA VAL A 275 -9.10 -8.35 12.03
C VAL A 275 -9.32 -6.85 11.90
N LEU A 276 -10.07 -6.41 10.89
CA LEU A 276 -10.48 -5.01 10.75
C LEU A 276 -11.94 -4.88 11.19
N ASN A 277 -12.16 -4.14 12.27
CA ASN A 277 -13.47 -4.07 12.93
C ASN A 277 -13.93 -2.64 13.21
N LYS A 278 -13.24 -1.65 12.63
CA LYS A 278 -13.58 -0.24 12.83
C LYS A 278 -13.37 0.57 11.56
N ASN A 279 -14.44 1.21 11.09
CA ASN A 279 -14.40 2.18 10.00
C ASN A 279 -13.68 3.47 10.42
N PRO A 280 -13.08 4.20 9.45
CA PRO A 280 -12.47 5.49 9.72
C PRO A 280 -13.52 6.47 10.25
N SER A 281 -13.17 7.26 11.26
CA SER A 281 -14.06 8.30 11.78
C SER A 281 -14.07 9.52 10.87
N ASN A 282 -12.95 9.76 10.19
CA ASN A 282 -12.83 10.71 9.10
C ASN A 282 -11.84 10.16 8.07
N TYR A 283 -12.28 9.99 6.81
CA TYR A 283 -11.46 9.41 5.75
C TYR A 283 -10.16 10.19 5.53
N PHE A 284 -10.21 11.52 5.51
CA PHE A 284 -9.02 12.33 5.27
C PHE A 284 -7.97 12.15 6.38
N VAL A 285 -8.41 12.17 7.64
CA VAL A 285 -7.54 12.00 8.81
C VAL A 285 -6.99 10.58 8.92
N ASP A 286 -7.84 9.57 8.75
CA ASP A 286 -7.48 8.18 9.05
C ASP A 286 -6.92 7.40 7.84
N VAL A 287 -7.25 7.81 6.61
CA VAL A 287 -6.92 7.09 5.37
C VAL A 287 -6.09 7.94 4.40
N GLU A 288 -6.43 9.22 4.18
CA GLU A 288 -5.62 10.05 3.27
C GLU A 288 -4.29 10.44 3.91
N ASN A 289 -4.31 10.82 5.20
CA ASN A 289 -3.15 11.26 5.96
C ASN A 289 -2.27 10.14 6.53
N ILE A 290 -2.71 8.88 6.48
CA ILE A 290 -1.89 7.77 6.95
C ILE A 290 -0.64 7.57 6.08
N ALA A 291 0.51 7.36 6.71
CA ALA A 291 1.81 7.22 6.09
C ALA A 291 2.42 5.89 6.53
N PHE A 292 2.55 4.97 5.58
CA PHE A 292 3.23 3.68 5.80
C PHE A 292 4.65 3.78 5.25
N ASN A 293 5.65 3.45 6.05
CA ASN A 293 7.04 3.49 5.64
C ASN A 293 7.70 2.13 5.92
N PRO A 294 8.14 1.36 4.92
CA PRO A 294 8.84 0.09 5.12
C PRO A 294 10.09 0.16 6.01
N ALA A 295 10.68 1.36 6.18
CA ALA A 295 11.78 1.57 7.12
C ALA A 295 11.33 1.63 8.59
N ASN A 296 10.03 1.75 8.88
CA ASN A 296 9.48 1.62 10.22
C ASN A 296 9.48 0.13 10.61
N MET A 297 10.63 -0.34 11.06
CA MET A 297 10.83 -1.68 11.62
C MET A 297 11.15 -1.57 13.10
N VAL A 298 10.58 -2.46 13.90
CA VAL A 298 10.87 -2.59 15.33
C VAL A 298 12.09 -3.50 15.55
N PRO A 299 12.79 -3.38 16.69
CA PRO A 299 13.92 -4.26 17.02
C PRO A 299 13.61 -5.74 16.78
N GLY A 300 14.50 -6.45 16.08
CA GLY A 300 14.30 -7.85 15.69
C GLY A 300 13.63 -8.07 14.32
N ILE A 301 13.24 -7.00 13.62
CA ILE A 301 12.85 -7.03 12.20
C ILE A 301 13.83 -6.14 11.43
N GLN A 302 14.39 -6.64 10.33
CA GLN A 302 15.39 -5.94 9.53
C GLN A 302 15.16 -6.17 8.04
N PRO A 303 15.59 -5.22 7.18
CA PRO A 303 15.46 -5.38 5.74
C PRO A 303 16.46 -6.42 5.22
N THR A 304 16.08 -7.13 4.17
CA THR A 304 17.00 -7.96 3.38
C THR A 304 17.76 -7.09 2.37
N VAL A 305 18.67 -7.71 1.62
CA VAL A 305 19.45 -7.06 0.55
C VAL A 305 18.70 -6.94 -0.78
N ASP A 306 17.38 -7.15 -0.79
CA ASP A 306 16.54 -6.90 -1.97
C ASP A 306 16.67 -5.42 -2.39
N ARG A 307 17.10 -5.18 -3.63
CA ARG A 307 17.35 -3.83 -4.16
C ARG A 307 16.08 -2.97 -4.18
N ILE A 308 14.91 -3.57 -4.44
CA ILE A 308 13.64 -2.85 -4.40
C ILE A 308 13.29 -2.51 -2.96
N LEU A 309 13.42 -3.45 -2.02
CA LEU A 309 13.21 -3.14 -0.60
C LEU A 309 14.14 -2.00 -0.15
N GLN A 310 15.43 -2.10 -0.45
CA GLN A 310 16.44 -1.09 -0.08
C GLN A 310 16.08 0.32 -0.58
N SER A 311 15.60 0.47 -1.82
CA SER A 311 15.17 1.79 -2.30
C SER A 311 13.90 2.29 -1.60
N ARG A 312 12.99 1.38 -1.23
CA ARG A 312 11.74 1.73 -0.54
C ARG A 312 11.98 2.22 0.89
N LEU A 313 13.08 1.82 1.54
CA LEU A 313 13.45 2.33 2.86
C LEU A 313 13.67 3.85 2.86
N PHE A 314 14.12 4.40 1.72
CA PHE A 314 14.27 5.84 1.52
C PHE A 314 12.99 6.48 0.96
N ALA A 315 12.48 5.94 -0.15
CA ALA A 315 11.51 6.63 -1.01
C ALA A 315 10.17 6.98 -0.32
N TYR A 316 9.73 6.16 0.64
CA TYR A 316 8.43 6.39 1.27
C TYR A 316 8.44 7.62 2.17
N ASN A 317 9.46 7.78 3.00
CA ASN A 317 9.56 8.93 3.89
C ASN A 317 9.74 10.22 3.10
N ASP A 318 10.60 10.20 2.08
CA ASP A 318 10.82 11.34 1.17
C ASP A 318 9.51 11.83 0.53
N ALA A 319 8.74 10.91 -0.08
CA ALA A 319 7.44 11.25 -0.66
C ALA A 319 6.42 11.73 0.39
N GLN A 320 6.47 11.19 1.61
CA GLN A 320 5.58 11.60 2.71
C GLN A 320 5.91 13.00 3.22
N MET A 321 7.18 13.36 3.32
CA MET A 321 7.60 14.70 3.71
C MET A 321 7.12 15.76 2.71
N TYR A 322 7.17 15.46 1.41
CA TYR A 322 6.60 16.32 0.39
C TYR A 322 5.06 16.42 0.50
N ARG A 323 4.39 15.27 0.64
CA ARG A 323 2.92 15.18 0.55
C ARG A 323 2.20 15.72 1.79
N LEU A 324 2.72 15.42 2.98
CA LEU A 324 2.09 15.68 4.29
C LEU A 324 2.87 16.70 5.14
N GLY A 325 4.09 17.05 4.73
CA GLY A 325 5.01 17.88 5.50
C GLY A 325 6.01 17.07 6.32
N VAL A 326 7.09 17.75 6.72
CA VAL A 326 8.24 17.17 7.46
C VAL A 326 7.87 16.54 8.81
N ASN A 327 6.75 16.96 9.41
CA ASN A 327 6.24 16.47 10.69
C ASN A 327 5.05 15.49 10.53
N SER A 328 4.94 14.80 9.37
CA SER A 328 3.84 13.88 9.07
C SER A 328 3.72 12.71 10.05
N ASN A 329 4.82 12.33 10.71
CA ASN A 329 4.85 11.32 11.78
C ASN A 329 4.05 11.72 13.02
N LEU A 330 3.82 13.02 13.24
CA LEU A 330 3.05 13.47 14.39
C LEU A 330 1.55 13.24 14.21
N LEU A 331 1.04 13.31 12.96
CA LEU A 331 -0.38 13.13 12.60
C LEU A 331 -1.00 11.94 13.34
N MET A 332 -2.25 12.07 13.79
CA MET A 332 -2.91 11.07 14.65
C MET A 332 -2.85 9.64 14.08
N ALA A 333 -2.95 9.48 12.77
CA ALA A 333 -2.85 8.19 12.09
C ALA A 333 -1.42 7.59 12.08
N ASN A 334 -0.40 8.42 12.27
CA ASN A 334 1.00 8.07 12.09
C ASN A 334 1.79 8.04 13.39
N ALA A 335 1.31 8.74 14.42
CA ALA A 335 1.96 8.81 15.72
C ALA A 335 2.08 7.40 16.35
N PRO A 336 3.24 7.06 16.93
CA PRO A 336 3.33 5.85 17.74
C PRO A 336 2.52 6.02 19.04
N VAL A 337 2.22 4.88 19.68
CA VAL A 337 1.51 4.85 20.98
C VAL A 337 2.37 5.32 22.16
N LEU A 338 3.70 5.30 22.00
CA LEU A 338 4.64 5.80 23.00
C LEU A 338 4.96 7.29 22.79
N ASP A 339 5.41 7.93 23.85
CA ASP A 339 6.01 9.25 23.77
C ASP A 339 7.36 9.18 23.05
N VAL A 340 7.54 10.08 22.08
CA VAL A 340 8.75 10.16 21.26
C VAL A 340 9.74 11.09 21.93
N HIS A 341 10.89 10.54 22.33
CA HIS A 341 12.01 11.28 22.91
C HIS A 341 13.22 11.18 21.99
N ASN A 342 13.51 12.26 21.27
CA ASN A 342 14.62 12.31 20.32
C ASN A 342 15.21 13.74 20.23
N TYR A 343 16.12 13.95 19.28
CA TYR A 343 16.79 15.25 19.09
C TYR A 343 16.23 16.05 17.91
N GLU A 344 15.17 15.57 17.25
CA GLU A 344 14.52 16.27 16.15
C GLU A 344 13.67 17.43 16.69
N ARG A 345 13.74 18.59 16.04
CA ARG A 345 13.03 19.81 16.43
C ARG A 345 12.44 20.53 15.20
N ASP A 346 11.45 21.36 15.47
CA ASP A 346 10.92 22.38 14.56
C ASP A 346 10.27 21.79 13.29
N GLY A 347 10.42 22.47 12.15
CA GLY A 347 9.77 22.11 10.89
C GLY A 347 8.33 22.60 10.77
N MET A 348 7.84 22.64 9.54
CA MET A 348 6.48 23.12 9.23
C MET A 348 5.42 22.30 9.98
N ASN A 349 4.38 22.98 10.49
CA ASN A 349 3.23 22.39 11.20
C ASN A 349 3.62 21.51 12.40
N ARG A 350 4.69 21.87 13.12
CA ARG A 350 5.09 21.20 14.36
C ARG A 350 4.04 21.43 15.46
N TYR A 351 3.64 20.36 16.14
CA TYR A 351 2.72 20.41 17.29
C TYR A 351 3.19 19.46 18.41
N LYS A 352 2.37 19.23 19.44
CA LYS A 352 2.74 18.53 20.69
C LYS A 352 3.89 19.19 21.46
N GLY A 353 3.97 20.52 21.42
CA GLY A 353 4.93 21.30 22.22
C GLY A 353 6.41 21.11 21.85
N ASN A 354 6.73 20.44 20.73
CA ASN A 354 8.09 20.31 20.20
C ASN A 354 9.15 19.79 21.21
N GLN A 355 8.75 18.90 22.12
CA GLN A 355 9.59 18.38 23.22
C GLN A 355 10.04 19.46 24.24
N GLY A 356 9.41 20.65 24.25
CA GLY A 356 9.62 21.71 25.23
C GLY A 356 11.08 22.18 25.31
N GLY A 357 11.56 22.39 26.54
CA GLY A 357 12.95 22.79 26.83
C GLY A 357 13.95 21.63 26.89
N ALA A 358 13.62 20.43 26.40
CA ALA A 358 14.52 19.28 26.43
C ALA A 358 15.76 19.54 25.55
N VAL A 359 16.94 19.11 26.03
CA VAL A 359 18.22 19.22 25.31
C VAL A 359 18.11 18.67 23.88
N ASN A 360 18.60 19.44 22.91
CA ASN A 360 18.40 19.20 21.48
C ASN A 360 19.66 18.67 20.74
N TYR A 361 20.70 18.27 21.48
CA TYR A 361 21.91 17.68 20.91
C TYR A 361 22.38 16.45 21.71
N PHE A 362 23.10 15.54 21.04
CA PHE A 362 23.75 14.37 21.61
C PHE A 362 25.20 14.31 21.15
N ILE A 363 26.20 14.02 21.99
CA ILE A 363 26.14 13.67 23.43
C ILE A 363 25.96 14.93 24.28
N ASN A 364 25.24 14.83 25.40
CA ASN A 364 25.02 15.93 26.34
C ASN A 364 25.16 15.48 27.81
N SER A 365 25.29 16.45 28.72
CA SER A 365 25.38 16.24 30.18
C SER A 365 24.10 16.63 30.94
N PHE A 366 22.96 16.71 30.23
CA PHE A 366 21.70 17.29 30.74
C PHE A 366 20.56 16.27 30.78
N ASN A 367 20.87 14.99 30.96
CA ASN A 367 19.90 13.88 31.00
C ASN A 367 18.97 13.82 29.77
N GLY A 368 19.50 14.12 28.57
CA GLY A 368 18.77 13.93 27.32
C GLY A 368 18.55 12.45 26.96
N PRO A 369 17.74 12.17 25.92
CA PRO A 369 17.51 10.80 25.44
C PRO A 369 18.81 10.05 25.13
N VAL A 370 18.94 8.80 25.61
CA VAL A 370 20.13 7.97 25.43
C VAL A 370 19.85 6.75 24.53
N PRO A 371 20.85 6.26 23.78
CA PRO A 371 20.66 5.09 22.92
C PRO A 371 20.44 3.80 23.73
N SER A 372 19.79 2.82 23.11
CA SER A 372 19.58 1.47 23.67
C SER A 372 20.50 0.45 22.99
N PRO A 373 21.71 0.19 23.51
CA PRO A 373 22.69 -0.68 22.83
C PRO A 373 22.30 -2.17 22.79
N HIS A 374 21.38 -2.62 23.63
CA HIS A 374 20.95 -4.03 23.69
C HIS A 374 20.05 -4.45 22.51
N ILE A 375 19.60 -3.51 21.68
CA ILE A 375 18.79 -3.74 20.48
C ILE A 375 19.55 -3.49 19.17
N SER A 376 20.89 -3.41 19.22
CA SER A 376 21.71 -3.19 18.04
C SER A 376 21.53 -4.28 16.97
N ILE A 377 21.66 -3.87 15.71
CA ILE A 377 21.67 -4.77 14.57
C ILE A 377 22.78 -5.81 14.75
N LEU A 378 22.45 -7.09 14.58
CA LEU A 378 23.44 -8.17 14.63
C LEU A 378 24.45 -7.98 13.51
N PRO A 379 25.77 -7.95 13.81
CA PRO A 379 26.78 -7.85 12.78
C PRO A 379 26.74 -9.08 11.88
N TYR A 380 26.89 -8.87 10.58
CA TYR A 380 27.01 -9.92 9.57
C TYR A 380 28.19 -9.60 8.64
N SER A 381 28.88 -10.63 8.16
CA SER A 381 29.98 -10.46 7.21
C SER A 381 29.43 -10.23 5.80
N ALA A 382 30.02 -9.28 5.07
CA ALA A 382 29.76 -9.06 3.66
C ALA A 382 31.09 -8.84 2.94
N GLN A 383 31.24 -9.39 1.73
CA GLN A 383 32.42 -9.24 0.89
C GLN A 383 31.97 -9.10 -0.57
N GLY A 384 32.63 -8.22 -1.33
CA GLY A 384 32.36 -8.06 -2.75
C GLY A 384 33.03 -6.83 -3.36
N VAL A 385 33.07 -6.78 -4.68
CA VAL A 385 33.47 -5.58 -5.43
C VAL A 385 32.26 -4.67 -5.57
N ILE A 386 32.45 -3.36 -5.39
CA ILE A 386 31.38 -2.37 -5.57
C ILE A 386 31.28 -2.06 -7.07
N ALA A 387 30.20 -2.53 -7.72
CA ALA A 387 29.93 -2.28 -9.13
C ALA A 387 28.43 -2.37 -9.45
N LYS A 388 28.03 -1.90 -10.64
CA LYS A 388 26.68 -2.09 -11.19
C LYS A 388 26.57 -3.49 -11.80
N PHE A 389 26.20 -4.48 -10.99
CA PHE A 389 26.02 -5.85 -11.47
C PHE A 389 24.71 -6.02 -12.24
N LYS A 390 24.80 -6.57 -13.45
CA LYS A 390 23.64 -7.04 -14.22
C LYS A 390 22.99 -8.20 -13.47
N ASN A 391 21.71 -8.08 -13.14
CA ASN A 391 20.91 -9.18 -12.59
C ASN A 391 20.41 -10.03 -13.76
N SER A 392 21.26 -10.94 -14.25
CA SER A 392 20.98 -11.80 -15.41
C SER A 392 20.62 -13.25 -15.05
N ASP A 393 20.59 -13.61 -13.77
CA ASP A 393 20.31 -15.00 -13.39
C ASP A 393 18.80 -15.28 -13.49
N GLN A 394 18.39 -15.84 -14.63
CA GLN A 394 17.00 -16.16 -14.99
C GLN A 394 16.66 -17.65 -14.83
N ARG A 395 17.45 -18.40 -14.04
CA ARG A 395 17.27 -19.86 -13.87
C ARG A 395 15.87 -20.26 -13.40
N GLN A 396 15.15 -19.35 -12.74
CA GLN A 396 13.73 -19.46 -12.45
C GLN A 396 13.06 -18.15 -12.85
N THR A 397 11.92 -18.22 -13.52
CA THR A 397 11.06 -17.05 -13.76
C THR A 397 9.77 -17.22 -12.97
N PHE A 398 9.13 -16.11 -12.63
CA PHE A 398 7.81 -16.15 -12.01
C PHE A 398 6.83 -17.04 -12.80
N LEU A 399 6.87 -17.00 -14.13
CA LEU A 399 5.99 -17.79 -14.99
C LEU A 399 6.26 -19.29 -14.88
N SER A 400 7.53 -19.72 -14.86
CA SER A 400 7.84 -21.14 -14.70
C SER A 400 7.43 -21.63 -13.32
N ALA A 401 7.66 -20.85 -12.25
CA ALA A 401 7.17 -21.18 -10.91
C ALA A 401 5.64 -21.22 -10.85
N LEU A 402 4.96 -20.26 -11.46
CA LEU A 402 3.50 -20.18 -11.49
C LEU A 402 2.90 -21.41 -12.19
N PHE A 403 3.28 -21.68 -13.45
CA PHE A 403 2.65 -22.75 -14.21
C PHE A 403 3.10 -24.16 -13.82
N ASN A 404 4.28 -24.31 -13.19
CA ASN A 404 4.77 -25.63 -12.77
C ASN A 404 4.40 -25.97 -11.32
N ASP A 405 4.43 -24.99 -10.41
CA ASP A 405 4.18 -25.22 -8.98
C ASP A 405 2.74 -24.89 -8.55
N TYR A 406 1.97 -24.13 -9.35
CA TYR A 406 0.55 -23.86 -9.10
C TYR A 406 -0.33 -24.59 -10.12
N ASN A 407 -1.37 -25.26 -9.62
CA ASN A 407 -2.29 -26.07 -10.42
C ASN A 407 -3.30 -25.20 -11.17
N ILE A 408 -2.82 -24.41 -12.15
CA ILE A 408 -3.66 -23.55 -12.99
C ILE A 408 -4.55 -24.44 -13.86
N THR A 409 -5.87 -24.27 -13.70
CA THR A 409 -6.86 -24.99 -14.49
C THR A 409 -6.82 -24.55 -15.96
N SER A 410 -7.30 -25.40 -16.87
CA SER A 410 -7.35 -25.04 -18.29
C SER A 410 -8.20 -23.78 -18.55
N GLU A 411 -9.27 -23.58 -17.79
CA GLU A 411 -10.10 -22.38 -17.89
C GLU A 411 -9.36 -21.11 -17.44
N GLU A 412 -8.65 -21.17 -16.31
CA GLU A 412 -7.82 -20.04 -15.85
C GLU A 412 -6.73 -19.72 -16.87
N TYR A 413 -6.10 -20.73 -17.46
CA TYR A 413 -5.10 -20.55 -18.49
C TYR A 413 -5.69 -19.84 -19.73
N ILE A 414 -6.87 -20.28 -20.19
CA ILE A 414 -7.59 -19.63 -21.30
C ILE A 414 -7.89 -18.17 -20.96
N ARG A 415 -8.36 -17.89 -19.74
CA ARG A 415 -8.61 -16.51 -19.29
C ARG A 415 -7.33 -15.68 -19.26
N ILE A 416 -6.20 -16.22 -18.79
CA ILE A 416 -4.90 -15.52 -18.81
C ILE A 416 -4.51 -15.13 -20.23
N VAL A 417 -4.58 -16.08 -21.17
CA VAL A 417 -4.24 -15.82 -22.58
C VAL A 417 -5.21 -14.80 -23.20
N GLY A 418 -6.51 -14.96 -22.98
CA GLY A 418 -7.53 -14.04 -23.52
C GLY A 418 -7.34 -12.62 -23.02
N ASN A 419 -7.04 -12.44 -21.72
CA ASN A 419 -6.77 -11.14 -21.13
C ASN A 419 -5.49 -10.50 -21.70
N LEU A 420 -4.41 -11.27 -21.84
CA LEU A 420 -3.17 -10.79 -22.45
C LEU A 420 -3.39 -10.35 -23.90
N ALA A 421 -4.09 -11.17 -24.69
CA ALA A 421 -4.40 -10.86 -26.08
C ALA A 421 -5.29 -9.61 -26.21
N ALA A 422 -6.32 -9.46 -25.37
CA ALA A 422 -7.21 -8.30 -25.41
C ALA A 422 -6.45 -6.98 -25.18
N ASN A 423 -5.56 -6.94 -24.19
CA ASN A 423 -4.73 -5.75 -23.93
C ASN A 423 -3.70 -5.53 -25.06
N LEU A 424 -3.06 -6.60 -25.55
CA LEU A 424 -2.01 -6.49 -26.57
C LEU A 424 -2.55 -6.16 -27.97
N ASN A 425 -3.81 -6.50 -28.29
CA ASN A 425 -4.40 -6.27 -29.61
C ASN A 425 -4.46 -4.77 -29.98
N GLN A 426 -4.49 -3.89 -28.99
CA GLN A 426 -4.54 -2.44 -29.17
C GLN A 426 -3.15 -1.82 -29.44
N VAL A 427 -2.09 -2.64 -29.40
CA VAL A 427 -0.69 -2.21 -29.49
C VAL A 427 -0.15 -2.43 -30.90
N ASP A 428 0.87 -1.66 -31.31
CA ASP A 428 1.59 -1.87 -32.58
C ASP A 428 2.03 -3.34 -32.77
N PRO A 429 1.81 -3.94 -33.96
CA PRO A 429 2.17 -5.34 -34.24
C PRO A 429 3.62 -5.72 -33.91
N SER A 430 4.58 -4.80 -34.06
CA SER A 430 5.98 -5.09 -33.72
C SER A 430 6.20 -5.29 -32.22
N LEU A 431 5.43 -4.59 -31.38
CA LEU A 431 5.46 -4.75 -29.92
C LEU A 431 4.70 -6.00 -29.48
N GLN A 432 3.59 -6.32 -30.15
CA GLN A 432 2.88 -7.59 -29.94
C GLN A 432 3.84 -8.78 -30.17
N MET A 433 4.64 -8.74 -31.22
CA MET A 433 5.62 -9.79 -31.51
C MET A 433 6.74 -9.86 -30.47
N LYS A 434 7.25 -8.72 -29.99
CA LYS A 434 8.22 -8.71 -28.88
C LYS A 434 7.64 -9.35 -27.62
N ALA A 435 6.36 -9.11 -27.32
CA ALA A 435 5.69 -9.76 -26.20
C ALA A 435 5.56 -11.28 -26.41
N VAL A 436 5.14 -11.72 -27.59
CA VAL A 436 5.09 -13.16 -27.95
C VAL A 436 6.46 -13.81 -27.79
N GLN A 437 7.52 -13.20 -28.33
CA GLN A 437 8.90 -13.71 -28.22
C GLN A 437 9.36 -13.79 -26.75
N LEU A 438 9.02 -12.79 -25.93
CA LEU A 438 9.32 -12.79 -24.49
C LEU A 438 8.62 -13.94 -23.76
N TYR A 439 7.32 -14.13 -24.00
CA TYR A 439 6.58 -15.23 -23.38
C TYR A 439 7.04 -16.58 -23.90
N ASN A 440 7.37 -16.69 -25.19
CA ASN A 440 7.86 -17.94 -25.78
C ASN A 440 9.23 -18.35 -25.21
N SER A 441 10.14 -17.40 -25.03
CA SER A 441 11.45 -17.67 -24.42
C SER A 441 11.38 -18.03 -22.93
N THR A 442 10.30 -17.60 -22.25
CA THR A 442 10.11 -17.82 -20.82
C THR A 442 9.27 -19.06 -20.50
N TYR A 443 8.19 -19.28 -21.26
CA TYR A 443 7.25 -20.40 -21.14
C TYR A 443 6.60 -20.66 -22.52
N PRO A 444 7.16 -21.56 -23.36
CA PRO A 444 6.80 -21.70 -24.78
C PRO A 444 5.30 -21.82 -25.05
N ARG A 445 4.61 -22.67 -24.28
CA ARG A 445 3.15 -22.87 -24.40
C ARG A 445 2.35 -21.58 -24.26
N LEU A 446 2.78 -20.64 -23.40
CA LEU A 446 2.10 -19.35 -23.23
C LEU A 446 2.33 -18.46 -24.45
N GLY A 447 3.56 -18.43 -24.98
CA GLY A 447 3.90 -17.72 -26.20
C GLY A 447 3.09 -18.19 -27.41
N GLU A 448 3.01 -19.50 -27.62
CA GLU A 448 2.25 -20.12 -28.73
C GLU A 448 0.75 -19.81 -28.64
N MET A 449 0.16 -19.94 -27.45
CA MET A 449 -1.27 -19.66 -27.26
C MET A 449 -1.58 -18.17 -27.40
N LEU A 450 -0.69 -17.29 -26.92
CA LEU A 450 -0.81 -15.85 -27.10
C LEU A 450 -0.72 -15.46 -28.58
N ALA A 451 0.25 -16.01 -29.32
CA ALA A 451 0.38 -15.80 -30.76
C ALA A 451 -0.91 -16.20 -31.50
N THR A 452 -1.45 -17.37 -31.18
CA THR A 452 -2.70 -17.87 -31.74
C THR A 452 -3.88 -16.93 -31.43
N ALA A 453 -3.97 -16.44 -30.20
CA ALA A 453 -5.03 -15.52 -29.79
C ALA A 453 -4.93 -14.16 -30.50
N LEU A 454 -3.72 -13.63 -30.69
CA LEU A 454 -3.49 -12.37 -31.40
C LEU A 454 -3.78 -12.47 -32.90
N VAL A 455 -3.44 -13.60 -33.55
CA VAL A 455 -3.83 -13.85 -34.96
C VAL A 455 -5.34 -13.87 -35.11
N LYS A 456 -6.05 -14.54 -34.19
CA LYS A 456 -7.53 -14.53 -34.17
C LYS A 456 -8.10 -13.13 -33.96
N ALA A 457 -7.37 -12.26 -33.27
CA ALA A 457 -7.76 -10.86 -33.03
C ALA A 457 -7.35 -9.89 -34.17
N GLY A 458 -6.66 -10.38 -35.21
CA GLY A 458 -6.34 -9.61 -36.42
C GLY A 458 -4.85 -9.33 -36.66
N LEU A 459 -3.93 -9.90 -35.85
CA LEU A 459 -2.48 -9.77 -36.09
C LEU A 459 -2.09 -10.44 -37.43
N PRO A 460 -1.50 -9.72 -38.40
CA PRO A 460 -1.17 -10.30 -39.69
C PRO A 460 -0.11 -11.40 -39.59
N LEU A 461 -0.35 -12.55 -40.23
CA LEU A 461 0.54 -13.73 -40.21
C LEU A 461 2.00 -13.44 -40.60
N LYS A 462 2.24 -12.41 -41.43
CA LYS A 462 3.60 -11.98 -41.83
C LYS A 462 4.51 -11.64 -40.64
N TYR A 463 3.92 -11.28 -39.50
CA TYR A 463 4.66 -10.95 -38.29
C TYR A 463 5.08 -12.19 -37.48
N LEU A 464 4.47 -13.36 -37.70
CA LEU A 464 4.84 -14.62 -37.04
C LEU A 464 5.97 -15.38 -37.76
N LEU A 465 6.25 -15.02 -39.01
CA LEU A 465 7.24 -15.68 -39.88
C LEU A 465 8.60 -14.95 -39.90
N ALA A 466 8.73 -13.87 -39.12
CA ALA A 466 9.93 -13.05 -38.94
C ALA A 466 10.48 -13.21 -37.52
#